data_AF-A0A1V4X977-F1
#
_entry.id   AF-A0A1V4X977-F1
#
_cell.length_a   1.000
_cell.length_b   1.000
_cell.length_c   1.000
_cell.angle_alpha   90.00
_cell.angle_beta   90.00
_cell.angle_gamma   90.00
#
_symmetry.space_group_name_H-M   'P 1'
#
loop_
_entity.id
_entity.type
_entity.pdbx_description
1 polymer ?
#
loop_
_entity_poly.entity_id
_entity_poly.type
_entity_poly.pdbx_seq_one_letter_code
_entity_poly.pdbx_strand_id
1 'polypeptide(L)'
;MGRLLNVVTPLHQMTKRAYIDRMVDEKVHCMLKAKEYEFDYWDGDRRYGYGGYRYIDNRWQRVAKPLIELYGLKPDAKILDVGCGKAFLLYEFKQLLPDAQIVGFDISKHGLADAKEEIRGNLFRYRAQDRFPWGDDHFDLVISLGCLHNLRIFELESAVKEIERVGKNKYIMVESYRNELEQFNLQCWALTAESFFDTAEWIWLYDHFGYTGDYEFIYFE
;
A
#
# COMPACT_ATOMS: atom_id res chain seq x y z
N MET A 1 12.15 -13.00 10.07
CA MET A 1 11.31 -12.59 8.93
C MET A 1 9.99 -13.34 8.98
N GLY A 2 8.87 -12.68 8.72
CA GLY A 2 7.53 -13.27 8.80
C GLY A 2 7.19 -14.16 7.60
N ARG A 3 5.89 -14.39 7.41
CA ARG A 3 5.32 -15.26 6.38
C ARG A 3 5.11 -14.51 5.08
N LEU A 4 5.37 -15.19 3.96
CA LEU A 4 4.89 -14.76 2.65
C LEU A 4 3.39 -15.09 2.53
N LEU A 5 2.55 -14.08 2.28
CA LEU A 5 1.10 -14.19 2.19
C LEU A 5 0.58 -13.88 0.78
N ASN A 6 -0.71 -14.14 0.56
CA ASN A 6 -1.43 -13.90 -0.71
C ASN A 6 -2.86 -13.35 -0.48
N VAL A 7 -2.99 -12.36 0.40
CA VAL A 7 -4.24 -11.71 0.77
C VAL A 7 -4.73 -10.73 -0.30
N VAL A 8 -3.83 -9.97 -0.94
CA VAL A 8 -4.16 -8.92 -1.92
C VAL A 8 -4.09 -9.42 -3.35
N THR A 9 -3.26 -10.42 -3.64
CA THR A 9 -3.06 -11.05 -4.95
C THR A 9 -4.37 -11.36 -5.69
N PRO A 10 -5.41 -11.95 -5.05
CA PRO A 10 -6.67 -12.21 -5.73
C PRO A 10 -7.35 -10.95 -6.29
N LEU A 11 -7.27 -9.81 -5.58
CA LEU A 11 -7.81 -8.53 -6.07
C LEU A 11 -6.95 -7.94 -7.20
N HIS A 12 -5.62 -8.07 -7.07
CA HIS A 12 -4.67 -7.58 -8.07
C HIS A 12 -4.86 -8.26 -9.44
N GLN A 13 -5.11 -9.57 -9.43
CA GLN A 13 -5.31 -10.40 -10.62
C GLN A 13 -6.65 -10.14 -11.34
N MET A 14 -7.60 -9.44 -10.71
CA MET A 14 -8.87 -9.09 -11.36
C MET A 14 -8.71 -8.03 -12.47
N THR A 15 -7.61 -7.27 -12.45
CA THR A 15 -7.39 -6.16 -13.39
C THR A 15 -6.65 -6.66 -14.62
N LYS A 16 -7.29 -6.57 -15.79
CA LYS A 16 -6.60 -6.76 -17.07
C LYS A 16 -5.75 -5.54 -17.39
N ARG A 17 -4.52 -5.77 -17.86
CA ARG A 17 -3.52 -4.72 -18.11
C ARG A 17 -2.97 -4.88 -19.52
N ALA A 18 -2.91 -3.76 -20.25
CA ALA A 18 -2.16 -3.65 -21.49
C ALA A 18 -0.83 -2.96 -21.16
N TYR A 19 0.21 -3.76 -20.94
CA TYR A 19 1.49 -3.26 -20.41
C TYR A 19 2.19 -2.31 -21.40
N ILE A 20 2.43 -2.77 -22.63
CA ILE A 20 3.11 -2.00 -23.68
C ILE A 20 2.42 -0.67 -23.95
N ASP A 21 1.09 -0.68 -24.03
CA ASP A 21 0.32 0.53 -24.33
C ASP A 21 0.60 1.65 -23.34
N ARG A 22 0.75 1.32 -22.04
CA ARG A 22 1.14 2.31 -21.02
C ARG A 22 2.59 2.80 -21.16
N MET A 23 3.49 1.97 -21.69
CA MET A 23 4.89 2.34 -21.89
C MET A 23 5.07 3.33 -23.06
N VAL A 24 4.27 3.18 -24.13
CA VAL A 24 4.37 4.02 -25.33
C VAL A 24 3.49 5.28 -25.29
N ASP A 25 2.66 5.41 -24.26
CA ASP A 25 1.73 6.54 -24.07
C ASP A 25 2.34 7.69 -23.24
N GLU A 26 3.30 8.41 -23.83
CA GLU A 26 4.02 9.55 -23.21
C GLU A 26 4.48 9.26 -21.76
N LYS A 27 4.98 8.05 -21.52
CA LYS A 27 5.22 7.48 -20.19
C LYS A 27 5.88 8.45 -19.21
N VAL A 28 6.94 9.16 -19.63
CA VAL A 28 7.67 10.11 -18.78
C VAL A 28 6.77 11.25 -18.29
N HIS A 29 5.94 11.83 -19.17
CA HIS A 29 4.98 12.85 -18.77
C HIS A 29 3.96 12.28 -17.77
N CYS A 30 3.41 11.10 -18.07
CA CYS A 30 2.46 10.43 -17.20
C CYS A 30 3.07 10.10 -15.82
N MET A 31 4.34 9.70 -15.76
CA MET A 31 5.07 9.46 -14.50
C MET A 31 5.21 10.73 -13.66
N LEU A 32 5.62 11.85 -14.28
CA LEU A 32 5.75 13.12 -13.58
C LEU A 32 4.41 13.55 -12.97
N LYS A 33 3.33 13.38 -13.72
CA LYS A 33 1.98 13.72 -13.26
C LYS A 33 1.48 12.78 -12.16
N ALA A 34 1.71 11.48 -12.31
CA ALA A 34 1.32 10.46 -11.33
C ALA A 34 2.00 10.67 -9.97
N LYS A 35 3.27 11.09 -9.97
CA LYS A 35 4.06 11.35 -8.75
C LYS A 35 3.61 12.57 -7.95
N GLU A 36 2.64 13.34 -8.44
CA GLU A 36 1.95 14.34 -7.62
C GLU A 36 1.01 13.67 -6.60
N TYR A 37 0.52 12.45 -6.89
CA TYR A 37 -0.46 11.72 -6.07
C TYR A 37 -1.73 12.51 -5.77
N GLU A 38 -2.13 13.42 -6.64
CA GLU A 38 -3.34 14.23 -6.46
C GLU A 38 -4.45 13.76 -7.42
N PHE A 39 -5.40 14.65 -7.74
CA PHE A 39 -6.59 14.35 -8.54
C PHE A 39 -6.31 13.47 -9.77
N ASP A 40 -5.33 13.80 -10.59
CA ASP A 40 -5.09 13.07 -11.84
C ASP A 40 -4.68 11.61 -11.62
N TYR A 41 -3.88 11.33 -10.58
CA TYR A 41 -3.48 9.98 -10.23
C TYR A 41 -4.67 9.14 -9.75
N TRP A 42 -5.57 9.74 -8.96
CA TRP A 42 -6.69 9.02 -8.35
C TRP A 42 -7.92 8.94 -9.26
N ASP A 43 -8.37 10.07 -9.81
CA ASP A 43 -9.67 10.24 -10.47
C ASP A 43 -9.62 10.90 -11.84
N GLY A 44 -8.44 11.30 -12.30
CA GLY A 44 -8.25 11.81 -13.65
C GLY A 44 -8.26 10.72 -14.71
N ASP A 45 -7.56 10.99 -15.81
CA ASP A 45 -7.43 10.01 -16.90
C ASP A 45 -6.67 8.77 -16.43
N ARG A 46 -7.09 7.59 -16.90
CA ARG A 46 -6.46 6.31 -16.57
C ARG A 46 -4.98 6.27 -16.91
N ARG A 47 -4.48 7.09 -17.84
CA ARG A 47 -3.05 7.19 -18.18
C ARG A 47 -2.17 7.68 -17.03
N TYR A 48 -2.71 8.46 -16.10
CA TYR A 48 -1.97 9.03 -14.97
C TYR A 48 -2.01 8.19 -13.70
N GLY A 49 -2.81 7.12 -13.64
CA GLY A 49 -2.94 6.32 -12.42
C GLY A 49 -4.18 5.45 -12.43
N TYR A 50 -4.97 5.50 -11.37
CA TYR A 50 -6.14 4.63 -11.18
C TYR A 50 -7.31 4.92 -12.13
N GLY A 51 -7.45 6.16 -12.60
CA GLY A 51 -8.48 6.54 -13.58
C GLY A 51 -9.91 6.49 -13.04
N GLY A 52 -10.12 6.92 -11.79
CA GLY A 52 -11.42 6.86 -11.12
C GLY A 52 -11.44 5.83 -9.99
N TYR A 53 -10.53 5.97 -9.02
CA TYR A 53 -10.46 5.08 -7.85
C TYR A 53 -11.61 5.36 -6.90
N ARG A 54 -12.75 4.75 -7.21
CA ARG A 54 -13.98 4.87 -6.42
C ARG A 54 -14.11 3.70 -5.46
N TYR A 55 -14.74 3.97 -4.34
CA TYR A 55 -15.14 2.92 -3.40
C TYR A 55 -16.15 1.98 -4.08
N ILE A 56 -15.91 0.67 -3.97
CA ILE A 56 -16.81 -0.38 -4.44
C ILE A 56 -17.14 -1.24 -3.22
N ASP A 57 -18.43 -1.31 -2.88
CA ASP A 57 -18.90 -2.00 -1.69
C ASP A 57 -18.34 -3.42 -1.58
N ASN A 58 -17.79 -3.74 -0.41
CA ASN A 58 -17.25 -5.04 -0.05
C ASN A 58 -16.04 -5.51 -0.89
N ARG A 59 -15.49 -4.67 -1.78
CA ARG A 59 -14.31 -5.03 -2.57
C ARG A 59 -13.11 -5.30 -1.67
N TRP A 60 -12.89 -4.42 -0.69
CA TRP A 60 -11.75 -4.51 0.22
C TRP A 60 -12.03 -5.40 1.45
N GLN A 61 -13.28 -5.83 1.69
CA GLN A 61 -13.57 -6.87 2.70
C GLN A 61 -12.83 -8.19 2.42
N ARG A 62 -12.57 -8.49 1.15
CA ARG A 62 -11.80 -9.68 0.75
C ARG A 62 -10.35 -9.64 1.27
N VAL A 63 -9.86 -8.47 1.64
CA VAL A 63 -8.55 -8.27 2.27
C VAL A 63 -8.71 -8.08 3.78
N ALA A 64 -9.66 -7.26 4.22
CA ALA A 64 -9.87 -6.97 5.64
C ALA A 64 -10.19 -8.24 6.46
N LYS A 65 -11.12 -9.10 5.99
CA LYS A 65 -11.53 -10.31 6.74
C LYS A 65 -10.36 -11.28 6.96
N PRO A 66 -9.58 -11.68 5.94
CA PRO A 66 -8.40 -12.51 6.18
C PRO A 66 -7.39 -11.88 7.13
N LEU A 67 -7.15 -10.57 7.08
CA LEU A 67 -6.22 -9.91 8.00
C LEU A 67 -6.75 -9.92 9.45
N ILE A 68 -8.04 -9.68 9.65
CA ILE A 68 -8.69 -9.78 10.98
C ILE A 68 -8.50 -11.19 11.55
N GLU A 69 -8.79 -12.22 10.75
CA GLU A 69 -8.68 -13.63 11.17
C GLU A 69 -7.23 -14.03 11.42
N LEU A 70 -6.32 -13.70 10.49
CA LEU A 70 -4.91 -14.10 10.53
C LEU A 70 -4.17 -13.56 11.76
N TYR A 71 -4.47 -12.31 12.14
CA TYR A 71 -3.85 -11.65 13.29
C TYR A 71 -4.71 -11.72 14.56
N GLY A 72 -5.87 -12.36 14.51
CA GLY A 72 -6.79 -12.46 15.65
C GLY A 72 -7.18 -11.09 16.20
N LEU A 73 -7.45 -10.13 15.31
CA LEU A 73 -7.73 -8.75 15.71
C LEU A 73 -9.00 -8.69 16.57
N LYS A 74 -8.88 -8.03 17.71
CA LYS A 74 -9.98 -7.81 18.64
C LYS A 74 -10.93 -6.72 18.12
N PRO A 75 -12.18 -6.67 18.59
CA PRO A 75 -13.13 -5.61 18.23
C PRO A 75 -12.60 -4.19 18.44
N ASP A 76 -11.73 -3.99 19.44
CA ASP A 76 -11.11 -2.71 19.83
C ASP A 76 -9.67 -2.54 19.31
N ALA A 77 -9.25 -3.33 18.32
CA ALA A 77 -7.89 -3.32 17.80
C ALA A 77 -7.46 -1.94 17.29
N LYS A 78 -6.17 -1.64 17.44
CA LYS A 78 -5.52 -0.45 16.88
C LYS A 78 -4.84 -0.81 15.55
N ILE A 79 -5.28 -0.17 14.47
CA ILE A 79 -4.84 -0.48 13.12
C ILE A 79 -4.28 0.79 12.46
N LEU A 80 -3.05 0.72 11.94
CA LEU A 80 -2.43 1.77 11.15
C LEU A 80 -2.27 1.34 9.69
N ASP A 81 -2.69 2.18 8.75
CA ASP A 81 -2.39 2.04 7.32
C ASP A 81 -1.42 3.14 6.86
N VAL A 82 -0.22 2.73 6.45
CA VAL A 82 0.88 3.59 6.01
C VAL A 82 0.82 3.76 4.49
N GLY A 83 0.54 4.98 4.03
CA GLY A 83 0.25 5.26 2.62
C GLY A 83 -1.17 4.82 2.24
N CYS A 84 -2.15 5.25 3.05
CA CYS A 84 -3.52 4.74 2.97
C CYS A 84 -4.30 5.22 1.72
N GLY A 85 -3.79 6.20 0.98
CA GLY A 85 -4.46 6.82 -0.16
C GLY A 85 -5.87 7.32 0.20
N LYS A 86 -6.89 6.70 -0.41
CA LYS A 86 -8.32 6.96 -0.13
C LYS A 86 -8.90 6.19 1.05
N ALA A 87 -8.07 5.43 1.78
CA ALA A 87 -8.40 4.70 3.00
C ALA A 87 -9.55 3.69 2.87
N PHE A 88 -9.76 3.10 1.69
CA PHE A 88 -10.83 2.13 1.47
C PHE A 88 -10.68 0.87 2.32
N LEU A 89 -9.46 0.39 2.57
CA LEU A 89 -9.24 -0.76 3.44
C LEU A 89 -9.53 -0.43 4.91
N LEU A 90 -9.08 0.73 5.40
CA LEU A 90 -9.42 1.20 6.74
C LEU A 90 -10.94 1.37 6.94
N TYR A 91 -11.65 1.82 5.90
CA TYR A 91 -13.11 1.88 5.94
C TYR A 91 -13.73 0.49 6.17
N GLU A 92 -13.27 -0.53 5.44
CA GLU A 92 -13.76 -1.90 5.64
C GLU A 92 -13.40 -2.46 7.02
N PHE A 93 -12.21 -2.17 7.54
CA PHE A 93 -11.88 -2.51 8.93
C PHE A 93 -12.85 -1.87 9.90
N LYS A 94 -13.20 -0.59 9.72
CA LYS A 94 -14.17 0.10 10.58
C LYS A 94 -15.58 -0.46 10.47
N GLN A 95 -16.00 -0.93 9.29
CA GLN A 95 -17.29 -1.59 9.13
C GLN A 95 -17.33 -2.96 9.83
N LEU A 96 -16.23 -3.72 9.75
CA LEU A 96 -16.14 -5.07 10.33
C LEU A 96 -15.85 -5.06 11.83
N LEU A 97 -15.10 -4.07 12.32
CA LEU A 97 -14.74 -3.85 13.71
C LEU A 97 -15.13 -2.41 14.10
N PRO A 98 -16.42 -2.14 14.43
CA PRO A 98 -16.91 -0.79 14.71
C PRO A 98 -16.20 -0.07 15.86
N ASP A 99 -15.66 -0.82 16.82
CA ASP A 99 -14.96 -0.27 17.99
C ASP A 99 -13.45 -0.09 17.77
N ALA A 100 -12.91 -0.53 16.61
CA ALA A 100 -11.50 -0.44 16.31
C ALA A 100 -11.05 1.02 16.17
N GLN A 101 -9.85 1.29 16.68
CA GLN A 101 -9.14 2.52 16.43
C GLN A 101 -8.38 2.38 15.12
N ILE A 102 -8.95 2.90 14.05
CA ILE A 102 -8.29 2.98 12.76
C ILE A 102 -7.53 4.31 12.65
N VAL A 103 -6.34 4.27 12.07
CA VAL A 103 -5.52 5.44 11.79
C VAL A 103 -4.87 5.24 10.43
N GLY A 104 -4.75 6.30 9.64
CA GLY A 104 -4.03 6.23 8.38
C GLY A 104 -3.40 7.56 8.01
N PHE A 105 -2.34 7.50 7.21
CA PHE A 105 -1.77 8.70 6.64
C PHE A 105 -1.28 8.46 5.22
N ASP A 106 -1.27 9.55 4.44
CA ASP A 106 -0.79 9.59 3.08
C ASP A 106 -0.25 11.00 2.76
N ILE A 107 0.53 11.13 1.69
CA ILE A 107 1.01 12.44 1.21
C ILE A 107 -0.06 13.17 0.39
N SER A 108 -0.99 12.42 -0.19
CA SER A 108 -2.05 12.89 -1.09
C SER A 108 -3.09 13.71 -0.35
N LYS A 109 -3.22 14.99 -0.68
CA LYS A 109 -4.31 15.81 -0.14
C LYS A 109 -5.65 15.35 -0.68
N HIS A 110 -5.72 15.09 -1.99
CA HIS A 110 -6.93 14.65 -2.68
C HIS A 110 -7.42 13.31 -2.16
N GLY A 111 -6.53 12.31 -2.07
CA GLY A 111 -6.88 10.97 -1.60
C GLY A 111 -7.49 10.97 -0.20
N LEU A 112 -6.88 11.73 0.72
CA LEU A 112 -7.37 11.87 2.09
C LEU A 112 -8.71 12.62 2.17
N ALA A 113 -8.91 13.65 1.34
CA ALA A 113 -10.17 14.39 1.31
C ALA A 113 -11.35 13.54 0.79
N ASP A 114 -11.08 12.67 -0.18
CA ASP A 114 -12.04 11.75 -0.79
C ASP A 114 -12.42 10.55 0.08
N ALA A 115 -11.69 10.32 1.19
CA ALA A 115 -12.01 9.25 2.12
C ALA A 115 -13.43 9.41 2.71
N LYS A 116 -14.02 8.27 3.07
CA LYS A 116 -15.35 8.17 3.70
C LYS A 116 -15.43 8.99 4.98
N GLU A 117 -16.55 9.68 5.18
CA GLU A 117 -16.73 10.66 6.29
C GLU A 117 -16.52 10.01 7.66
N GLU A 118 -16.97 8.77 7.81
CA GLU A 118 -16.91 7.97 9.03
C GLU A 118 -15.47 7.73 9.52
N ILE A 119 -14.48 7.82 8.62
CA ILE A 119 -13.08 7.55 8.94
C ILE A 119 -12.17 8.75 8.71
N ARG A 120 -12.63 9.78 7.98
CA ARG A 120 -11.81 10.92 7.55
C ARG A 120 -11.13 11.64 8.71
N GLY A 121 -11.80 11.72 9.88
CA GLY A 121 -11.24 12.33 11.09
C GLY A 121 -10.03 11.60 11.69
N ASN A 122 -9.79 10.35 11.28
CA ASN A 122 -8.66 9.54 11.74
C ASN A 122 -7.50 9.52 10.74
N LEU A 123 -7.61 10.29 9.67
CA LEU A 123 -6.62 10.36 8.61
C LEU A 123 -5.89 11.70 8.64
N PHE A 124 -4.60 11.69 8.35
CA PHE A 124 -3.81 12.92 8.32
C PHE A 124 -2.72 12.87 7.25
N ARG A 125 -2.27 14.05 6.81
CA ARG A 125 -1.24 14.16 5.80
C ARG A 125 0.13 13.94 6.42
N TYR A 126 0.85 12.92 5.98
CA TYR A 126 2.17 12.57 6.52
C TYR A 126 2.98 11.76 5.51
N ARG A 127 4.30 11.74 5.72
CA ARG A 127 5.26 11.02 4.87
C ARG A 127 5.65 9.71 5.52
N ALA A 128 5.65 8.62 4.75
CA ALA A 128 6.02 7.29 5.25
C ALA A 128 7.50 7.19 5.67
N GLN A 129 8.36 8.06 5.14
CA GLN A 129 9.78 8.11 5.48
C GLN A 129 10.10 8.98 6.70
N ASP A 130 9.12 9.71 7.24
CA ASP A 130 9.29 10.49 8.47
C ASP A 130 9.06 9.62 9.71
N ARG A 131 9.62 10.01 10.86
CA ARG A 131 9.43 9.28 12.11
C ARG A 131 7.97 9.34 12.55
N PHE A 132 7.33 8.19 12.74
CA PHE A 132 5.92 8.10 13.09
C PHE A 132 5.68 8.61 14.52
N PRO A 133 4.57 9.36 14.77
CA PRO A 133 4.30 10.01 16.04
C PRO A 133 3.74 9.05 17.12
N TRP A 134 4.16 7.78 17.13
CA TRP A 134 3.76 6.78 18.11
C TRP A 134 4.96 6.08 18.74
N GLY A 135 4.75 5.58 19.94
CA GLY A 135 5.71 4.72 20.63
C GLY A 135 5.78 3.31 20.02
N ASP A 136 6.65 2.49 20.59
CA ASP A 136 6.86 1.13 20.14
C ASP A 136 5.62 0.27 20.43
N ASP A 137 5.32 -0.70 19.55
CA ASP A 137 4.19 -1.63 19.68
C ASP A 137 2.81 -0.95 19.93
N HIS A 138 2.64 0.29 19.47
CA HIS A 138 1.41 1.06 19.69
C HIS A 138 0.20 0.44 19.00
N PHE A 139 0.39 -0.10 17.79
CA PHE A 139 -0.67 -0.68 16.97
C PHE A 139 -0.67 -2.21 17.05
N ASP A 140 -1.86 -2.80 17.10
CA ASP A 140 -2.01 -4.25 17.03
C ASP A 140 -1.72 -4.78 15.62
N LEU A 141 -1.97 -3.96 14.59
CA LEU A 141 -1.59 -4.22 13.21
C LEU A 141 -1.16 -2.94 12.50
N VAL A 142 0.00 -2.98 11.82
CA VAL A 142 0.45 -1.96 10.89
C VAL A 142 0.49 -2.56 9.49
N ILE A 143 -0.16 -1.90 8.53
CA ILE A 143 -0.20 -2.34 7.14
C ILE A 143 0.36 -1.27 6.22
N SER A 144 0.93 -1.69 5.09
CA SER A 144 1.23 -0.80 3.97
C SER A 144 1.04 -1.55 2.67
N LEU A 145 0.08 -1.11 1.85
CA LEU A 145 -0.28 -1.78 0.60
C LEU A 145 0.06 -0.91 -0.59
N GLY A 146 1.04 -1.32 -1.38
CA GLY A 146 1.37 -0.65 -2.64
C GLY A 146 1.95 0.77 -2.48
N CYS A 147 2.40 1.14 -1.28
CA CYS A 147 3.03 2.44 -1.02
C CYS A 147 4.56 2.35 -1.15
N LEU A 148 5.19 1.37 -0.49
CA LEU A 148 6.63 1.40 -0.21
C LEU A 148 7.55 1.28 -1.43
N HIS A 149 7.13 0.62 -2.50
CA HIS A 149 7.92 0.56 -3.76
C HIS A 149 8.02 1.92 -4.47
N ASN A 150 7.23 2.92 -4.06
CA ASN A 150 7.32 4.29 -4.55
C ASN A 150 8.37 5.14 -3.82
N LEU A 151 9.01 4.59 -2.79
CA LEU A 151 10.06 5.29 -2.04
C LEU A 151 11.43 4.97 -2.62
N ARG A 152 12.35 5.94 -2.56
CA ARG A 152 13.76 5.66 -2.81
C ARG A 152 14.29 4.75 -1.71
N ILE A 153 15.31 3.94 -2.00
CA ILE A 153 15.82 2.91 -1.06
C ILE A 153 16.15 3.43 0.35
N PHE A 154 16.68 4.65 0.50
CA PHE A 154 17.00 5.24 1.82
C PHE A 154 15.76 5.77 2.56
N GLU A 155 14.70 6.13 1.82
CA GLU A 155 13.39 6.49 2.40
C GLU A 155 12.62 5.24 2.81
N LEU A 156 12.73 4.18 1.99
CA LEU A 156 12.19 2.86 2.27
C LEU A 156 12.76 2.29 3.57
N GLU A 157 14.08 2.37 3.79
CA GLU A 157 14.71 1.93 5.04
C GLU A 157 14.05 2.58 6.27
N SER A 158 13.88 3.91 6.23
CA SER A 158 13.25 4.68 7.32
C SER A 158 11.81 4.23 7.55
N ALA A 159 11.02 4.09 6.47
CA ALA A 159 9.62 3.69 6.55
C ALA A 159 9.44 2.27 7.12
N VAL A 160 10.25 1.31 6.66
CA VAL A 160 10.19 -0.09 7.11
C VAL A 160 10.58 -0.20 8.58
N LYS A 161 11.62 0.54 9.02
CA LYS A 161 12.03 0.57 10.44
C LYS A 161 10.94 1.16 11.33
N GLU A 162 10.24 2.19 10.88
CA GLU A 162 9.13 2.76 11.66
C GLU A 162 7.91 1.82 11.70
N ILE A 163 7.57 1.15 10.59
CA ILE A 163 6.53 0.11 10.57
C ILE A 163 6.86 -1.02 11.56
N GLU A 164 8.11 -1.50 11.55
CA GLU A 164 8.59 -2.51 12.49
C GLU A 164 8.42 -2.05 13.94
N ARG A 165 8.82 -0.80 14.22
CA ARG A 165 8.85 -0.25 15.57
C ARG A 165 7.45 -0.06 16.17
N VAL A 166 6.51 0.52 15.43
CA VAL A 166 5.21 0.91 16.00
C VAL A 166 4.17 -0.21 16.03
N GLY A 167 4.45 -1.36 15.41
CA GLY A 167 3.49 -2.45 15.23
C GLY A 167 3.84 -3.72 16.00
N LYS A 168 2.83 -4.35 16.59
CA LYS A 168 2.95 -5.72 17.12
C LYS A 168 2.94 -6.74 15.98
N ASN A 169 1.93 -6.63 15.11
CA ASN A 169 1.85 -7.36 13.85
C ASN A 169 2.02 -6.38 12.68
N LYS A 170 2.62 -6.85 11.59
CA LYS A 170 2.98 -6.01 10.44
C LYS A 170 2.76 -6.78 9.16
N TYR A 171 2.23 -6.09 8.16
CA TYR A 171 1.97 -6.65 6.84
C TYR A 171 2.30 -5.64 5.74
N ILE A 172 3.31 -5.95 4.94
CA ILE A 172 3.74 -5.11 3.82
C ILE A 172 3.43 -5.83 2.51
N MET A 173 2.72 -5.15 1.60
CA MET A 173 2.54 -5.61 0.22
C MET A 173 3.23 -4.66 -0.75
N VAL A 174 4.11 -5.20 -1.60
CA VAL A 174 4.85 -4.44 -2.62
C VAL A 174 4.80 -5.11 -3.99
N GLU A 175 5.12 -4.33 -5.02
CA GLU A 175 5.27 -4.82 -6.38
C GLU A 175 6.64 -5.49 -6.55
N SER A 176 6.67 -6.63 -7.26
CA SER A 176 7.90 -7.41 -7.49
C SER A 176 7.81 -8.14 -8.83
N TYR A 177 8.90 -8.81 -9.20
CA TYR A 177 8.97 -9.70 -10.36
C TYR A 177 9.76 -10.97 -10.03
N ARG A 178 9.53 -12.03 -10.81
CA ARG A 178 10.22 -13.35 -10.69
C ARG A 178 11.05 -13.71 -11.92
N ASN A 179 10.84 -12.99 -13.01
CA ASN A 179 11.50 -13.19 -14.31
C ASN A 179 11.46 -11.88 -15.10
N GLU A 180 12.14 -11.85 -16.24
CA GLU A 180 12.32 -10.66 -17.08
C GLU A 180 11.02 -10.19 -17.73
N LEU A 181 10.07 -11.10 -18.01
CA LEU A 181 8.76 -10.72 -18.55
C LEU A 181 7.97 -9.92 -17.49
N GLU A 182 7.94 -10.40 -16.26
CA GLU A 182 7.29 -9.68 -15.15
C GLU A 182 8.00 -8.36 -14.83
N GLN A 183 9.34 -8.34 -14.89
CA GLN A 183 10.12 -7.11 -14.71
C GLN A 183 9.75 -6.07 -15.77
N PHE A 184 9.71 -6.50 -17.03
CA PHE A 184 9.33 -5.67 -18.15
C PHE A 184 7.90 -5.14 -18.02
N ASN A 185 6.94 -6.00 -17.67
CA ASN A 185 5.55 -5.62 -17.47
C ASN A 185 5.39 -4.64 -16.30
N LEU A 186 6.12 -4.85 -15.20
CA LEU A 186 6.16 -3.94 -14.06
C LEU A 186 6.68 -2.56 -14.46
N GLN A 187 7.81 -2.48 -15.17
CA GLN A 187 8.36 -1.22 -15.68
C GLN A 187 7.40 -0.51 -16.64
N CYS A 188 6.73 -1.28 -17.50
CA CYS A 188 5.71 -0.75 -18.39
C CYS A 188 4.51 -0.19 -17.61
N TRP A 189 4.06 -0.88 -16.56
CA TRP A 189 2.86 -0.51 -15.81
C TRP A 189 3.09 0.61 -14.79
N ALA A 190 4.09 0.47 -13.91
CA ALA A 190 4.31 1.34 -12.77
C ALA A 190 4.65 2.77 -13.21
N LEU A 191 3.92 3.76 -12.70
CA LEU A 191 4.16 5.18 -13.00
C LEU A 191 4.99 5.89 -11.93
N THR A 192 4.92 5.37 -10.71
CA THR A 192 5.41 6.05 -9.52
C THR A 192 6.50 5.29 -8.78
N ALA A 193 6.73 4.01 -9.13
CA ALA A 193 7.74 3.19 -8.49
C ALA A 193 9.14 3.81 -8.64
N GLU A 194 9.84 3.90 -7.50
CA GLU A 194 11.23 4.32 -7.39
C GLU A 194 12.16 3.13 -7.09
N SER A 195 11.58 2.04 -6.56
CA SER A 195 12.26 0.82 -6.15
C SER A 195 11.73 -0.38 -6.94
N PHE A 196 12.52 -0.88 -7.89
CA PHE A 196 12.22 -2.08 -8.68
C PHE A 196 13.11 -3.23 -8.23
N PHE A 197 12.61 -4.07 -7.34
CA PHE A 197 13.34 -5.20 -6.78
C PHE A 197 12.64 -6.52 -7.09
N ASP A 198 13.43 -7.57 -7.31
CA ASP A 198 12.89 -8.93 -7.37
C ASP A 198 12.55 -9.46 -5.96
N THR A 199 12.02 -10.68 -5.90
CA THR A 199 11.59 -11.28 -4.64
C THR A 199 12.75 -11.50 -3.66
N ALA A 200 13.93 -11.86 -4.15
CA ALA A 200 15.11 -12.12 -3.33
C ALA A 200 15.72 -10.81 -2.81
N GLU A 201 15.76 -9.78 -3.64
CA GLU A 201 16.18 -8.43 -3.26
C GLU A 201 15.26 -7.82 -2.19
N TRP A 202 13.93 -7.93 -2.34
CA TRP A 202 12.99 -7.48 -1.30
C TRP A 202 13.20 -8.22 0.02
N ILE A 203 13.36 -9.54 -0.01
CA ILE A 203 13.63 -10.36 1.17
C ILE A 203 14.94 -9.94 1.85
N TRP A 204 16.00 -9.73 1.06
CA TRP A 204 17.28 -9.26 1.56
C TRP A 204 17.17 -7.88 2.22
N LEU A 205 16.41 -6.95 1.61
CA LEU A 205 16.16 -5.62 2.17
C LEU A 205 15.40 -5.70 3.48
N TYR A 206 14.38 -6.56 3.59
CA TYR A 206 13.66 -6.73 4.86
C TYR A 206 14.56 -7.21 5.98
N ASP A 207 15.43 -8.20 5.72
CA ASP A 207 16.42 -8.66 6.71
C ASP A 207 17.41 -7.54 7.07
N HIS A 208 17.92 -6.83 6.06
CA HIS A 208 18.87 -5.73 6.24
C HIS A 208 18.28 -4.56 7.05
N PHE A 209 16.99 -4.28 6.88
CA PHE A 209 16.28 -3.23 7.62
C PHE A 209 15.75 -3.69 8.98
N GLY A 210 15.85 -4.99 9.30
CA GLY A 210 15.37 -5.56 10.56
C GLY A 210 13.86 -5.80 10.61
N TYR A 211 13.18 -5.90 9.45
CA TYR A 211 11.75 -6.16 9.38
C TYR A 211 11.42 -7.62 9.70
N THR A 212 10.52 -7.82 10.66
CA THR A 212 10.14 -9.16 11.13
C THR A 212 8.71 -9.55 10.76
N GLY A 213 7.94 -8.63 10.19
CA GLY A 213 6.53 -8.84 9.83
C GLY A 213 6.30 -9.75 8.63
N ASP A 214 5.03 -10.02 8.38
CA ASP A 214 4.58 -10.74 7.19
C ASP A 214 4.63 -9.81 5.96
N TYR A 215 4.70 -10.40 4.78
CA TYR A 215 4.82 -9.65 3.54
C TYR A 215 4.15 -10.35 2.36
N GLU A 216 3.90 -9.60 1.30
CA GLU A 216 3.32 -10.08 0.06
C GLU A 216 3.91 -9.36 -1.15
N PHE A 217 4.04 -10.12 -2.24
CA PHE A 217 4.52 -9.62 -3.51
C PHE A 217 3.42 -9.80 -4.56
N ILE A 218 3.07 -8.72 -5.24
CA ILE A 218 2.20 -8.77 -6.42
C ILE A 218 3.05 -8.67 -7.69
N TYR A 219 2.65 -9.41 -8.73
CA TYR A 219 3.41 -9.59 -9.97
C TYR A 219 2.62 -9.14 -11.19
N PHE A 220 3.31 -8.77 -12.26
CA PHE A 220 2.70 -8.31 -13.50
C PHE A 220 2.90 -9.35 -14.59
N GLU A 221 1.98 -10.31 -14.64
CA GLU A 221 1.97 -11.47 -15.54
C GLU A 221 1.41 -11.15 -16.93
#